data_AF-A0A951V1Q9-F1
#
_entry.id   AF-A0A951V1Q9-F1
#
_cell.length_a   1.000
_cell.length_b   1.000
_cell.length_c   1.000
_cell.angle_alpha   90.00
_cell.angle_beta   90.00
_cell.angle_gamma   90.00
#
_symmetry.space_group_name_H-M   'P 1'
#
loop_
_entity.id
_entity.type
_entity.pdbx_description
1 polymer ?
#
loop_
_entity_poly.entity_id
_entity_poly.type
_entity_poly.pdbx_seq_one_letter_code
_entity_poly.pdbx_strand_id
1 'polypeptide(L)'
;MIKNKMAKLVGTAMAATLMLSVTTPVVANANEKEEASKAVQSQEYNEQLSIAIEEIKIVADYLDNKDLTNRDNREYALAFASAAVERVRGMESSENVDFINGTANQLRKAIDIADRLYTEMNNIKSAFDEDLSREHKETVLGYLNESLSEIVHSSLKNDINKASLNAANSFLHEYANKLTGETVKSEEINKENNEQLAIAIEEIRIVADYLDNKDLTNRDNREYALAFASAAVERVRGMESSENVDFINGTANQLRKAIDIADRLNVEMNNIKSAFDEDLSREHKETVLGYLNGSLSEIVHSSLKNDINKASLNAANNFLHEYANKLASEM
;
A
#
# COMPACT_ATOMS: atom_id res chain seq x y z
N MET A 1 -15.64 21.63 -2.00
CA MET A 1 -14.87 22.17 -3.14
C MET A 1 -13.42 22.30 -2.73
N ILE A 2 -12.57 21.34 -3.12
CA ILE A 2 -11.10 21.47 -3.07
C ILE A 2 -10.61 20.95 -4.43
N LYS A 3 -10.55 21.85 -5.41
CA LYS A 3 -9.71 21.74 -6.61
C LYS A 3 -8.57 22.74 -6.39
N ASN A 4 -7.35 22.40 -6.82
CA ASN A 4 -6.11 23.22 -6.86
C ASN A 4 -5.02 22.95 -5.80
N LYS A 5 -4.33 21.82 -5.92
CA LYS A 5 -2.88 21.79 -5.66
C LYS A 5 -2.03 21.33 -6.86
N MET A 6 -2.58 20.54 -7.79
CA MET A 6 -1.89 20.19 -9.05
C MET A 6 -1.58 21.37 -9.98
N ALA A 7 -2.40 22.44 -9.98
CA ALA A 7 -2.28 23.51 -10.96
C ALA A 7 -1.12 24.50 -10.73
N LYS A 8 -0.36 24.38 -9.63
CA LYS A 8 0.68 25.38 -9.28
C LYS A 8 2.11 24.99 -9.66
N LEU A 9 2.39 23.75 -10.05
CA LEU A 9 3.74 23.32 -10.43
C LEU A 9 3.94 23.09 -11.94
N VAL A 10 2.86 22.95 -12.72
CA VAL A 10 2.92 22.74 -14.18
C VAL A 10 3.27 24.04 -14.96
N GLY A 11 3.48 25.16 -14.27
CA GLY A 11 3.57 26.49 -14.88
C GLY A 11 4.94 27.16 -14.97
N THR A 12 6.02 26.64 -14.39
CA THR A 12 7.28 27.43 -14.22
C THR A 12 8.60 26.74 -14.54
N ALA A 13 8.62 25.69 -15.37
CA ALA A 13 9.86 25.11 -15.89
C ALA A 13 9.83 24.91 -17.42
N MET A 14 9.58 25.99 -18.15
CA MET A 14 9.94 26.09 -19.57
C MET A 14 10.86 27.31 -19.74
N ALA A 15 12.16 27.14 -19.47
CA ALA A 15 13.24 27.95 -20.05
C ALA A 15 14.61 27.42 -19.60
N ALA A 16 15.11 26.40 -20.29
CA ALA A 16 16.54 26.22 -20.52
C ALA A 16 16.73 25.41 -21.81
N THR A 17 16.41 26.07 -22.92
CA THR A 17 16.76 25.60 -24.27
C THR A 17 18.27 25.39 -24.36
N LEU A 18 18.66 24.19 -24.77
CA LEU A 18 19.92 23.86 -25.43
C LEU A 18 20.55 25.07 -26.16
N MET A 19 21.76 25.45 -25.74
CA MET A 19 22.70 26.21 -26.57
C MET A 19 24.05 25.51 -26.50
N LEU A 20 24.23 24.52 -27.39
CA LEU A 20 25.53 23.93 -27.69
C LEU A 20 26.35 24.86 -28.58
N SER A 21 27.64 24.93 -28.24
CA SER A 21 28.80 25.33 -29.04
C SER A 21 29.10 26.83 -29.23
N VAL A 22 30.23 27.26 -28.65
CA VAL A 22 31.30 27.99 -29.37
C VAL A 22 32.64 27.47 -28.85
N THR A 23 33.45 26.88 -29.73
CA THR A 23 34.84 26.45 -29.47
C THR A 23 35.78 27.64 -29.39
N THR A 24 36.79 27.61 -28.49
CA THR A 24 38.22 28.03 -28.68
C THR A 24 38.98 27.98 -27.33
N PRO A 25 40.33 28.02 -27.32
CA PRO A 25 41.22 26.85 -27.33
C PRO A 25 41.88 26.57 -25.96
N VAL A 26 42.44 25.38 -25.87
CA VAL A 26 43.19 24.83 -24.73
C VAL A 26 44.36 25.74 -24.31
N VAL A 27 44.42 26.08 -23.02
CA VAL A 27 45.67 26.35 -22.31
C VAL A 27 45.76 25.31 -21.20
N ALA A 28 46.67 24.35 -21.38
CA ALA A 28 46.91 23.27 -20.44
C ALA A 28 47.42 23.82 -19.10
N ASN A 29 46.72 23.51 -18.02
CA ASN A 29 47.26 23.63 -16.66
C ASN A 29 46.96 22.34 -15.89
N ALA A 30 48.02 21.78 -15.30
CA ALA A 30 48.06 20.46 -14.69
C ALA A 30 47.33 20.37 -13.33
N ASN A 31 46.03 20.69 -13.30
CA ASN A 31 45.12 20.47 -12.15
C ASN A 31 43.85 19.67 -12.51
N GLU A 32 43.75 19.14 -13.73
CA GLU A 32 42.51 18.64 -14.34
C GLU A 32 41.92 17.35 -13.75
N LYS A 33 42.62 16.60 -12.89
CA LYS A 33 42.10 15.30 -12.42
C LYS A 33 40.99 15.40 -11.38
N GLU A 34 40.95 16.45 -10.56
CA GLU A 34 39.98 16.58 -9.47
C GLU A 34 38.70 17.32 -9.92
N GLU A 35 38.82 18.31 -10.82
CA GLU A 35 37.68 19.04 -11.40
C GLU A 35 36.92 18.22 -12.45
N ALA A 36 37.62 17.43 -13.29
CA ALA A 36 36.95 16.55 -14.25
C ALA A 36 36.15 15.45 -13.54
N SER A 37 36.64 14.91 -12.41
CA SER A 37 35.93 13.94 -11.59
C SER A 37 34.65 14.51 -10.97
N LYS A 38 34.71 15.75 -10.47
CA LYS A 38 33.53 16.44 -9.90
C LYS A 38 32.52 16.87 -10.97
N ALA A 39 32.98 17.30 -12.14
CA ALA A 39 32.11 17.65 -13.26
C ALA A 39 31.38 16.43 -13.84
N VAL A 40 32.06 15.29 -13.96
CA VAL A 40 31.45 14.02 -14.38
C VAL A 40 30.45 13.51 -13.33
N GLN A 41 30.78 13.57 -12.03
CA GLN A 41 29.84 13.24 -10.95
C GLN A 41 28.61 14.16 -10.94
N SER A 42 28.78 15.46 -11.19
CA SER A 42 27.67 16.42 -11.29
C SER A 42 26.78 16.17 -12.50
N GLN A 43 27.36 15.74 -13.62
CA GLN A 43 26.61 15.43 -14.83
C GLN A 43 25.79 14.14 -14.67
N GLU A 44 26.40 13.08 -14.14
CA GLU A 44 25.73 11.82 -13.84
C GLU A 44 24.61 12.01 -12.79
N TYR A 45 24.85 12.83 -11.76
CA TYR A 45 23.83 13.23 -10.79
C TYR A 45 22.61 13.88 -11.45
N ASN A 46 22.83 14.88 -12.31
CA ASN A 46 21.75 15.61 -12.98
C ASN A 46 21.00 14.73 -13.97
N GLU A 47 21.68 13.80 -14.64
CA GLU A 47 21.07 12.86 -15.58
C GLU A 47 20.17 11.85 -14.84
N GLN A 48 20.65 11.25 -13.75
CA GLN A 48 19.85 10.33 -12.93
C GLN A 48 18.63 11.02 -12.34
N LEU A 49 18.78 12.24 -11.80
CA LEU A 49 17.66 13.02 -11.28
C LEU A 49 16.64 13.35 -12.38
N SER A 50 17.10 13.73 -13.57
CA SER A 50 16.21 14.01 -14.71
C SER A 50 15.42 12.77 -15.15
N ILE A 51 16.05 11.59 -15.17
CA ILE A 51 15.37 10.34 -15.51
C ILE A 51 14.33 9.99 -14.43
N ALA A 52 14.71 10.09 -13.15
CA ALA A 52 13.81 9.80 -12.03
C ALA A 52 12.56 10.72 -12.03
N ILE A 53 12.72 11.98 -12.44
CA ILE A 53 11.60 12.92 -12.61
C ILE A 53 10.62 12.46 -13.70
N GLU A 54 11.13 11.95 -14.83
CA GLU A 54 10.25 11.43 -15.88
C GLU A 54 9.56 10.13 -15.47
N GLU A 55 10.28 9.23 -14.80
CA GLU A 55 9.73 7.98 -14.26
C GLU A 55 8.62 8.28 -13.22
N ILE A 56 8.81 9.22 -12.30
CA ILE A 56 7.79 9.56 -11.29
C ILE A 56 6.57 10.29 -11.88
N LYS A 57 6.72 11.03 -12.99
CA LYS A 57 5.56 11.62 -13.69
C LYS A 57 4.62 10.55 -14.23
N ILE A 58 5.15 9.41 -14.67
CA ILE A 58 4.33 8.26 -15.07
C ILE A 58 3.55 7.74 -13.86
N VAL A 59 4.21 7.62 -12.71
CA VAL A 59 3.56 7.22 -11.45
C VAL A 59 2.43 8.18 -11.06
N ALA A 60 2.66 9.48 -11.18
CA ALA A 60 1.64 10.50 -10.90
C ALA A 60 0.42 10.37 -11.83
N ASP A 61 0.61 10.12 -13.13
CA ASP A 61 -0.51 9.86 -14.06
C ASP A 61 -1.31 8.62 -13.64
N TYR A 62 -0.64 7.56 -13.21
CA TYR A 62 -1.30 6.35 -12.74
C TYR A 62 -2.09 6.59 -11.46
N LEU A 63 -1.48 7.28 -10.51
CA LEU A 63 -2.13 7.73 -9.28
C LEU A 63 -3.36 8.56 -9.56
N ASP A 64 -3.38 9.42 -10.58
CA ASP A 64 -4.53 10.29 -10.84
C ASP A 64 -5.62 9.63 -11.70
N ASN A 65 -5.24 8.81 -12.68
CA ASN A 65 -6.10 8.49 -13.82
C ASN A 65 -6.33 6.99 -14.06
N LYS A 66 -5.46 6.10 -13.56
CA LYS A 66 -5.53 4.67 -13.89
C LYS A 66 -6.23 3.88 -12.80
N ASP A 67 -6.98 2.86 -13.22
CA ASP A 67 -7.54 1.88 -12.29
C ASP A 67 -6.41 1.01 -11.74
N LEU A 68 -6.12 1.19 -10.44
CA LEU A 68 -5.10 0.44 -9.72
C LEU A 68 -5.66 -0.90 -9.20
N THR A 69 -6.97 -1.17 -9.25
CA THR A 69 -7.43 -2.55 -8.98
C THR A 69 -6.99 -3.51 -10.08
N ASN A 70 -6.70 -3.00 -11.28
CA ASN A 70 -6.03 -3.73 -12.35
C ASN A 70 -4.55 -4.00 -11.99
N ARG A 71 -4.18 -5.29 -12.00
CA ARG A 71 -2.84 -5.76 -11.63
C ARG A 71 -1.74 -5.18 -12.52
N ASP A 72 -1.93 -5.19 -13.83
CA ASP A 72 -0.90 -4.70 -14.78
C ASP A 72 -0.63 -3.22 -14.54
N ASN A 73 -1.66 -2.44 -14.23
CA ASN A 73 -1.48 -1.02 -13.92
C ASN A 73 -0.67 -0.81 -12.64
N ARG A 74 -0.92 -1.60 -11.58
CA ARG A 74 -0.13 -1.50 -10.33
C ARG A 74 1.32 -1.91 -10.54
N GLU A 75 1.55 -3.06 -11.15
CA GLU A 75 2.90 -3.58 -11.38
C GLU A 75 3.73 -2.59 -12.22
N TYR A 76 3.10 -1.99 -13.24
CA TYR A 76 3.74 -0.95 -14.05
C TYR A 76 4.09 0.29 -13.22
N ALA A 77 3.14 0.86 -12.48
CA ALA A 77 3.40 2.04 -11.65
C ALA A 77 4.47 1.77 -10.58
N LEU A 78 4.43 0.60 -9.95
CA LEU A 78 5.40 0.22 -8.92
C LEU A 78 6.81 0.11 -9.48
N ALA A 79 6.98 -0.47 -10.66
CA ALA A 79 8.28 -0.58 -11.31
C ALA A 79 8.91 0.81 -11.57
N PHE A 80 8.12 1.78 -12.04
CA PHE A 80 8.59 3.16 -12.25
C PHE A 80 8.89 3.88 -10.93
N ALA A 81 8.06 3.69 -9.90
CA ALA A 81 8.31 4.29 -8.59
C ALA A 81 9.62 3.76 -7.97
N SER A 82 9.83 2.43 -8.01
CA SER A 82 11.06 1.82 -7.52
C SER A 82 12.28 2.28 -8.29
N ALA A 83 12.21 2.35 -9.63
CA ALA A 83 13.31 2.86 -10.44
C ALA A 83 13.65 4.32 -10.08
N ALA A 84 12.64 5.19 -9.97
CA ALA A 84 12.84 6.59 -9.65
C ALA A 84 13.47 6.78 -8.27
N VAL A 85 13.00 6.04 -7.25
CA VAL A 85 13.52 6.09 -5.88
C VAL A 85 14.97 5.59 -5.82
N GLU A 86 15.30 4.47 -6.50
CA GLU A 86 16.67 3.96 -6.52
C GLU A 86 17.64 4.93 -7.20
N ARG A 87 17.21 5.64 -8.25
CA ARG A 87 18.05 6.65 -8.93
C ARG A 87 18.39 7.83 -8.04
N VAL A 88 17.48 8.23 -7.15
CA VAL A 88 17.72 9.34 -6.23
C VAL A 88 18.24 8.90 -4.87
N ARG A 89 18.51 7.60 -4.69
CA ARG A 89 19.03 7.06 -3.45
C ARG A 89 20.42 7.64 -3.17
N GLY A 90 20.60 8.19 -1.97
CA GLY A 90 21.84 8.84 -1.55
C GLY A 90 22.09 10.23 -2.15
N MET A 91 21.15 10.77 -2.94
CA MET A 91 21.19 12.18 -3.34
C MET A 91 20.85 13.09 -2.16
N GLU A 92 21.41 14.31 -2.17
CA GLU A 92 20.98 15.33 -1.22
C GLU A 92 19.51 15.68 -1.42
N SER A 93 18.84 15.99 -0.32
CA SER A 93 17.44 16.41 -0.35
C SER A 93 17.27 17.64 -1.23
N SER A 94 16.21 17.62 -2.02
CA SER A 94 15.81 18.74 -2.88
C SER A 94 14.33 18.60 -3.18
N GLU A 95 13.70 19.67 -3.65
CA GLU A 95 12.27 19.65 -4.04
C GLU A 95 11.94 18.49 -5.00
N ASN A 96 12.86 18.16 -5.92
CA ASN A 96 12.68 17.05 -6.85
C ASN A 96 12.82 15.67 -6.18
N VAL A 97 13.79 15.52 -5.29
CA VAL A 97 14.00 14.26 -4.53
C VAL A 97 12.83 14.03 -3.56
N ASP A 98 12.36 15.08 -2.89
CA ASP A 98 11.19 15.05 -2.01
C ASP A 98 9.91 14.74 -2.79
N PHE A 99 9.75 15.31 -3.98
CA PHE A 99 8.64 15.00 -4.87
C PHE A 99 8.66 13.52 -5.29
N ILE A 100 9.82 12.99 -5.68
CA ILE A 100 9.98 11.58 -6.08
C ILE A 100 9.60 10.65 -4.93
N ASN A 101 10.21 10.85 -3.76
CA ASN A 101 9.94 10.03 -2.58
C ASN A 101 8.49 10.17 -2.09
N GLY A 102 7.96 11.39 -2.11
CA GLY A 102 6.58 11.68 -1.73
C GLY A 102 5.56 10.99 -2.64
N THR A 103 5.76 11.07 -3.96
CA THR A 103 4.87 10.41 -4.94
C THR A 103 5.00 8.89 -4.89
N ALA A 104 6.20 8.34 -4.69
CA ALA A 104 6.37 6.89 -4.50
C ALA A 104 5.65 6.41 -3.23
N ASN A 105 5.70 7.19 -2.15
CA ASN A 105 4.96 6.88 -0.91
C ASN A 105 3.44 6.97 -1.11
N GLN A 106 2.95 7.96 -1.87
CA GLN A 106 1.53 8.05 -2.25
C GLN A 106 1.09 6.83 -3.07
N LEU A 107 1.89 6.41 -4.05
CA LEU A 107 1.62 5.20 -4.83
C LEU A 107 1.50 3.99 -3.93
N ARG A 108 2.40 3.83 -2.95
CA ARG A 108 2.34 2.70 -2.02
C ARG A 108 1.01 2.66 -1.26
N LYS A 109 0.58 3.79 -0.68
CA LYS A 109 -0.73 3.88 0.00
C LYS A 109 -1.89 3.53 -0.95
N ALA A 110 -1.83 4.02 -2.19
CA ALA A 110 -2.85 3.72 -3.20
C ALA A 110 -2.88 2.23 -3.57
N ILE A 111 -1.71 1.60 -3.68
CA ILE A 111 -1.58 0.17 -3.95
C ILE A 111 -2.16 -0.66 -2.81
N ASP A 112 -1.88 -0.33 -1.55
CA ASP A 112 -2.43 -1.04 -0.39
C ASP A 112 -3.99 -1.07 -0.45
N ILE A 113 -4.60 0.09 -0.72
CA ILE A 113 -6.07 0.19 -0.88
C ILE A 113 -6.57 -0.60 -2.10
N ALA A 114 -5.83 -0.53 -3.21
CA ALA A 114 -6.22 -1.21 -4.44
C ALA A 114 -6.09 -2.74 -4.34
N ASP A 115 -5.09 -3.26 -3.63
CA ASP A 115 -4.92 -4.68 -3.34
C ASP A 115 -6.06 -5.18 -2.44
N ARG A 116 -6.48 -4.38 -1.46
CA ARG A 116 -7.67 -4.67 -0.65
C ARG A 116 -8.89 -4.95 -1.52
N LEU A 117 -9.25 -4.00 -2.38
CA LEU A 117 -10.37 -4.09 -3.33
C LEU A 117 -10.21 -5.25 -4.32
N TYR A 118 -9.02 -5.41 -4.89
CA TYR A 118 -8.73 -6.44 -5.91
C TYR A 118 -9.02 -7.86 -5.42
N THR A 119 -8.59 -8.20 -4.20
CA THR A 119 -8.84 -9.53 -3.64
C THR A 119 -10.32 -9.73 -3.29
N GLU A 120 -11.03 -8.70 -2.81
CA GLU A 120 -12.48 -8.82 -2.57
C GLU A 120 -13.23 -9.07 -3.89
N MET A 121 -12.83 -8.38 -4.96
CA MET A 121 -13.33 -8.62 -6.31
C MET A 121 -13.03 -10.06 -6.78
N ASN A 122 -11.83 -10.59 -6.52
CA ASN A 122 -11.48 -11.97 -6.84
C ASN A 122 -12.28 -13.00 -6.03
N ASN A 123 -12.57 -12.73 -4.75
CA ASN A 123 -13.40 -13.59 -3.92
C ASN A 123 -14.83 -13.66 -4.47
N ILE A 124 -15.41 -12.52 -4.84
CA ILE A 124 -16.70 -12.47 -5.53
C ILE A 124 -16.65 -13.26 -6.83
N LYS A 125 -15.64 -13.03 -7.68
CA LYS A 125 -15.50 -13.76 -8.93
C LYS A 125 -15.47 -15.27 -8.71
N SER A 126 -14.67 -15.74 -7.75
CA SER A 126 -14.54 -17.17 -7.42
C SER A 126 -15.86 -17.75 -6.91
N ALA A 127 -16.59 -17.01 -6.06
CA ALA A 127 -17.89 -17.45 -5.55
C ALA A 127 -18.94 -17.64 -6.66
N PHE A 128 -18.89 -16.83 -7.72
CA PHE A 128 -19.76 -16.99 -8.88
C PHE A 128 -19.27 -18.05 -9.85
N ASP A 129 -17.96 -18.11 -10.14
CA ASP A 129 -17.37 -19.09 -11.06
C ASP A 129 -17.53 -20.53 -10.53
N GLU A 130 -17.52 -20.72 -9.21
CA GLU A 130 -17.72 -22.02 -8.54
C GLU A 130 -19.18 -22.32 -8.18
N ASP A 131 -20.12 -21.44 -8.55
CA ASP A 131 -21.54 -21.55 -8.25
C ASP A 131 -21.84 -21.83 -6.77
N LEU A 132 -21.17 -21.09 -5.87
CA LEU A 132 -21.39 -21.20 -4.43
C LEU A 132 -22.82 -20.75 -4.05
N SER A 133 -23.21 -21.01 -2.80
CA SER A 133 -24.56 -20.65 -2.32
C SER A 133 -24.85 -19.16 -2.51
N ARG A 134 -26.13 -18.85 -2.73
CA ARG A 134 -26.62 -17.46 -2.87
C ARG A 134 -26.17 -16.60 -1.69
N GLU A 135 -26.29 -17.13 -0.47
CA GLU A 135 -25.87 -16.43 0.75
C GLU A 135 -24.36 -16.18 0.77
N HIS A 136 -23.53 -17.15 0.37
CA HIS A 136 -22.08 -16.93 0.29
C HIS A 136 -21.75 -15.82 -0.72
N LYS A 137 -22.41 -15.82 -1.89
CA LYS A 137 -22.30 -14.75 -2.89
C LYS A 137 -22.73 -13.39 -2.30
N GLU A 138 -23.79 -13.34 -1.49
CA GLU A 138 -24.23 -12.13 -0.76
C GLU A 138 -23.18 -11.65 0.25
N THR A 139 -22.58 -12.55 1.02
CA THR A 139 -21.54 -12.24 2.01
C THR A 139 -20.30 -11.62 1.37
N VAL A 140 -19.76 -12.21 0.30
CA VAL A 140 -18.57 -11.67 -0.37
C VAL A 140 -18.84 -10.34 -1.08
N LEU A 141 -20.06 -10.13 -1.60
CA LEU A 141 -20.51 -8.82 -2.10
C LEU A 141 -20.60 -7.78 -0.97
N GLY A 142 -21.06 -8.21 0.20
CA GLY A 142 -21.11 -7.41 1.42
C GLY A 142 -19.75 -6.86 1.82
N TYR A 143 -18.69 -7.69 1.77
CA TYR A 143 -17.33 -7.24 2.09
C TYR A 143 -16.80 -6.17 1.15
N LEU A 144 -16.95 -6.34 -0.17
CA LEU A 144 -16.56 -5.31 -1.13
C LEU A 144 -17.34 -4.00 -0.90
N ASN A 145 -18.64 -4.09 -0.63
CA ASN A 145 -19.46 -2.92 -0.33
C ASN A 145 -19.03 -2.22 0.97
N GLU A 146 -18.72 -2.97 2.03
CA GLU A 146 -18.23 -2.43 3.30
C GLU A 146 -16.89 -1.71 3.09
N SER A 147 -15.94 -2.34 2.40
CA SER A 147 -14.64 -1.74 2.08
C SER A 147 -14.75 -0.48 1.25
N LEU A 148 -15.62 -0.47 0.23
CA LEU A 148 -15.91 0.75 -0.53
C LEU A 148 -16.50 1.86 0.34
N SER A 149 -17.43 1.51 1.24
CA SER A 149 -18.03 2.47 2.18
C SER A 149 -16.97 3.07 3.11
N GLU A 150 -16.14 2.23 3.71
CA GLU A 150 -15.06 2.64 4.60
C GLU A 150 -14.07 3.57 3.90
N ILE A 151 -13.61 3.20 2.69
CA ILE A 151 -12.67 4.02 1.92
C ILE A 151 -13.30 5.38 1.61
N VAL A 152 -14.55 5.41 1.13
CA VAL A 152 -15.23 6.65 0.74
C VAL A 152 -15.56 7.57 1.92
N HIS A 153 -15.72 7.02 3.12
CA HIS A 153 -16.09 7.76 4.33
C HIS A 153 -14.90 8.04 5.29
N SER A 154 -13.69 7.63 4.95
CA SER A 154 -12.47 7.87 5.74
C SER A 154 -11.46 8.79 5.01
N SER A 155 -10.29 9.00 5.62
CA SER A 155 -9.17 9.70 4.98
C SER A 155 -8.60 8.95 3.78
N LEU A 156 -8.79 7.62 3.70
CA LEU A 156 -8.30 6.75 2.64
C LEU A 156 -8.80 7.16 1.25
N LYS A 157 -9.97 7.80 1.17
CA LYS A 157 -10.49 8.36 -0.09
C LYS A 157 -9.50 9.29 -0.80
N ASN A 158 -8.60 9.93 -0.06
CA ASN A 158 -7.61 10.85 -0.63
C ASN A 158 -6.34 10.13 -1.11
N ASP A 159 -6.15 8.87 -0.71
CA ASP A 159 -4.99 8.06 -1.04
C ASP A 159 -5.25 7.12 -2.24
N ILE A 160 -6.50 7.02 -2.71
CA ILE A 160 -6.88 6.24 -3.89
C ILE A 160 -7.65 7.10 -4.90
N ASN A 161 -7.48 6.82 -6.19
CA ASN A 161 -8.19 7.57 -7.22
C ASN A 161 -9.61 7.08 -7.48
N LYS A 162 -10.36 7.96 -8.14
CA LYS A 162 -11.75 7.70 -8.52
C LYS A 162 -11.87 6.60 -9.57
N ALA A 163 -10.87 6.42 -10.44
CA ALA A 163 -10.92 5.38 -11.46
C ALA A 163 -10.99 3.99 -10.81
N SER A 164 -10.13 3.74 -9.82
CA SER A 164 -10.09 2.49 -9.04
C SER A 164 -11.37 2.27 -8.24
N LEU A 165 -11.86 3.31 -7.54
CA LEU A 165 -13.12 3.22 -6.80
C LEU A 165 -14.32 2.96 -7.71
N ASN A 166 -14.37 3.61 -8.87
CA ASN A 166 -15.43 3.40 -9.84
C ASN A 166 -15.36 1.98 -10.45
N ALA A 167 -14.17 1.47 -10.73
CA ALA A 167 -13.98 0.10 -11.23
C ALA A 167 -14.51 -0.93 -10.24
N ALA A 168 -14.10 -0.83 -8.97
CA ALA A 168 -14.59 -1.69 -7.90
C ALA A 168 -16.11 -1.56 -7.68
N ASN A 169 -16.66 -0.34 -7.72
CA ASN A 169 -18.10 -0.13 -7.56
C ASN A 169 -18.91 -0.65 -8.77
N SER A 170 -18.41 -0.48 -9.99
CA SER A 170 -19.01 -1.06 -11.19
C SER A 170 -18.99 -2.59 -11.13
N PHE A 171 -17.89 -3.19 -10.67
CA PHE A 171 -17.78 -4.62 -10.45
C PHE A 171 -18.80 -5.11 -9.40
N LEU A 172 -18.91 -4.42 -8.26
CA LEU A 172 -19.90 -4.72 -7.23
C LEU A 172 -21.32 -4.74 -7.81
N HIS A 173 -21.69 -3.70 -8.58
CA HIS A 173 -23.01 -3.62 -9.21
C HIS A 173 -23.23 -4.71 -10.27
N GLU A 174 -22.21 -5.05 -11.06
CA GLU A 174 -22.30 -6.13 -12.05
C GLU A 174 -22.67 -7.46 -11.37
N TYR A 175 -21.94 -7.84 -10.31
CA TYR A 175 -22.17 -9.12 -9.63
C TYR A 175 -23.41 -9.12 -8.74
N ALA A 176 -23.77 -7.98 -8.13
CA ALA A 176 -25.07 -7.83 -7.46
C ALA A 176 -26.24 -8.03 -8.44
N ASN A 177 -26.12 -7.53 -9.68
CA ASN A 177 -27.12 -7.77 -10.71
C ASN A 177 -27.16 -9.25 -11.15
N LYS A 178 -26.00 -9.93 -11.25
CA LYS A 178 -25.98 -11.38 -11.54
C LYS A 178 -26.70 -12.19 -10.45
N LEU A 179 -26.49 -11.85 -9.18
CA LEU A 179 -27.15 -12.51 -8.05
C LEU A 179 -28.68 -12.40 -8.08
N THR A 180 -29.21 -11.25 -8.51
CA THR A 180 -30.67 -11.05 -8.60
C THR A 180 -31.33 -11.87 -9.72
N GLY A 181 -30.55 -12.45 -10.64
CA GLY A 181 -31.03 -13.32 -11.72
C GLY A 181 -30.99 -14.83 -11.43
N GLU A 182 -30.37 -15.29 -10.34
CA GLU A 182 -30.25 -16.72 -10.01
C GLU A 182 -31.47 -17.25 -9.22
N THR A 183 -31.98 -18.42 -9.63
CA THR A 183 -33.01 -19.18 -8.89
C THR A 183 -32.33 -20.13 -7.91
N VAL A 184 -32.84 -20.14 -6.67
CA VAL A 184 -32.29 -20.89 -5.53
C VAL A 184 -32.34 -22.39 -5.79
N LYS A 185 -31.17 -23.05 -5.77
CA LYS A 185 -31.07 -24.48 -5.46
C LYS A 185 -30.51 -24.60 -4.05
N SER A 186 -31.35 -25.11 -3.15
CA SER A 186 -30.92 -25.59 -1.84
C SER A 186 -30.34 -26.98 -2.00
N GLU A 187 -29.09 -27.19 -1.58
CA GLU A 187 -28.51 -28.53 -1.43
C GLU A 187 -28.26 -28.84 0.05
N GLU A 188 -28.86 -29.95 0.51
CA GLU A 188 -28.68 -30.53 1.84
C GLU A 188 -27.28 -31.11 1.99
N ILE A 189 -26.45 -30.57 2.90
CA ILE A 189 -25.24 -31.25 3.39
C ILE A 189 -25.20 -31.13 4.92
N ASN A 190 -25.75 -32.12 5.62
CA ASN A 190 -25.89 -32.09 7.08
C ASN A 190 -25.16 -33.27 7.75
N LYS A 191 -23.83 -33.18 7.82
CA LYS A 191 -22.99 -33.77 8.89
C LYS A 191 -21.51 -33.36 8.77
N GLU A 192 -20.94 -33.46 7.58
CA GLU A 192 -19.52 -33.11 7.32
C GLU A 192 -19.26 -31.61 7.51
N ASN A 193 -20.25 -30.77 7.17
CA ASN A 193 -20.19 -29.32 7.41
C ASN A 193 -20.07 -28.95 8.89
N ASN A 194 -20.67 -29.72 9.79
CA ASN A 194 -20.61 -29.42 11.23
C ASN A 194 -19.21 -29.69 11.81
N GLU A 195 -18.50 -30.70 11.29
CA GLU A 195 -17.12 -30.99 11.71
C GLU A 195 -16.14 -29.94 11.15
N GLN A 196 -16.27 -29.58 9.87
CA GLN A 196 -15.46 -28.51 9.27
C GLN A 196 -15.71 -27.15 9.93
N LEU A 197 -16.97 -26.82 10.23
CA LEU A 197 -17.32 -25.59 10.92
C LEU A 197 -16.73 -25.55 12.34
N ALA A 198 -16.76 -26.66 13.08
CA ALA A 198 -16.15 -26.73 14.40
C ALA A 198 -14.63 -26.49 14.37
N ILE A 199 -13.93 -27.05 13.37
CA ILE A 199 -12.50 -26.81 13.17
C ILE A 199 -12.25 -25.34 12.79
N ALA A 200 -13.04 -24.79 11.87
CA ALA A 200 -12.91 -23.41 11.43
C ALA A 200 -13.15 -22.40 12.57
N ILE A 201 -14.04 -22.71 13.53
CA ILE A 201 -14.24 -21.90 14.74
C ILE A 201 -12.98 -21.88 15.61
N GLU A 202 -12.30 -23.02 15.78
CA GLU A 202 -11.06 -23.05 16.57
C GLU A 202 -9.91 -22.33 15.84
N GLU A 203 -9.80 -22.50 14.53
CA GLU A 203 -8.80 -21.79 13.71
C GLU A 203 -9.04 -20.27 13.75
N ILE A 204 -10.28 -19.79 13.64
CA ILE A 204 -10.55 -18.35 13.69
C ILE A 204 -10.41 -17.76 15.10
N ARG A 205 -10.59 -18.55 16.17
CA ARG A 205 -10.30 -18.09 17.54
C ARG A 205 -8.82 -17.77 17.73
N ILE A 206 -7.93 -18.52 17.07
CA ILE A 206 -6.50 -18.19 17.03
C ILE A 206 -6.32 -16.84 16.33
N VAL A 207 -7.00 -16.61 15.20
CA VAL A 207 -6.94 -15.32 14.49
C VAL A 207 -7.43 -14.16 15.35
N ALA A 208 -8.51 -14.34 16.10
CA ALA A 208 -9.03 -13.34 17.03
C ALA A 208 -8.01 -12.99 18.14
N ASP A 209 -7.32 -13.98 18.72
CA ASP A 209 -6.24 -13.71 19.69
C ASP A 209 -5.10 -12.89 19.07
N TYR A 210 -4.75 -13.17 17.81
CA TYR A 210 -3.72 -12.42 17.11
C TYR A 210 -4.16 -10.98 16.83
N LEU A 211 -5.40 -10.81 16.38
CA LEU A 211 -6.03 -9.52 16.18
C LEU A 211 -6.07 -8.71 17.48
N ASP A 212 -6.30 -9.31 18.64
CA ASP A 212 -6.39 -8.57 19.90
C ASP A 212 -5.03 -8.30 20.55
N ASN A 213 -4.12 -9.28 20.51
CA ASN A 213 -3.01 -9.35 21.46
C ASN A 213 -1.62 -9.39 20.81
N LYS A 214 -1.49 -9.78 19.54
CA LYS A 214 -0.17 -10.01 18.91
C LYS A 214 0.27 -8.81 18.11
N ASP A 215 1.56 -8.50 18.18
CA ASP A 215 2.17 -7.50 17.30
C ASP A 215 2.17 -8.02 15.86
N LEU A 216 1.32 -7.44 15.02
CA LEU A 216 1.21 -7.75 13.61
C LEU A 216 2.30 -7.05 12.79
N THR A 217 3.10 -6.13 13.33
CA THR A 217 4.30 -5.67 12.60
C THR A 217 5.35 -6.79 12.52
N ASN A 218 5.32 -7.75 13.45
CA ASN A 218 6.09 -8.98 13.34
C ASN A 218 5.56 -9.88 12.21
N ARG A 219 6.46 -10.24 11.28
CA ARG A 219 6.14 -11.05 10.09
C ARG A 219 5.62 -12.44 10.44
N ASP A 220 6.27 -13.15 11.35
CA ASP A 220 5.88 -14.50 11.74
C ASP A 220 4.47 -14.51 12.32
N ASN A 221 4.12 -13.47 13.11
CA ASN A 221 2.78 -13.35 13.66
C ASN A 221 1.72 -13.17 12.57
N ARG A 222 1.97 -12.33 11.55
CA ARG A 222 1.03 -12.14 10.44
C ARG A 222 0.89 -13.39 9.60
N GLU A 223 2.00 -14.01 9.20
CA GLU A 223 1.98 -15.21 8.37
C GLU A 223 1.23 -16.35 9.08
N TYR A 224 1.44 -16.49 10.39
CA TYR A 224 0.71 -17.46 11.20
C TYR A 224 -0.79 -17.16 11.25
N ALA A 225 -1.19 -15.93 11.58
CA ALA A 225 -2.61 -15.55 11.62
C ALA A 225 -3.29 -15.71 10.25
N LEU A 226 -2.61 -15.33 9.18
CA LEU A 226 -3.14 -15.45 7.81
C LEU A 226 -3.37 -16.90 7.43
N ALA A 227 -2.45 -17.82 7.77
CA ALA A 227 -2.62 -19.24 7.50
C ALA A 227 -3.88 -19.82 8.17
N PHE A 228 -4.13 -19.45 9.44
CA PHE A 228 -5.35 -19.88 10.15
C PHE A 228 -6.62 -19.25 9.58
N ALA A 229 -6.59 -17.96 9.23
CA ALA A 229 -7.73 -17.29 8.60
C ALA A 229 -8.08 -17.93 7.25
N SER A 230 -7.08 -18.19 6.41
CA SER A 230 -7.28 -18.86 5.13
C SER A 230 -7.83 -20.28 5.30
N ALA A 231 -7.28 -21.07 6.23
CA ALA A 231 -7.79 -22.40 6.53
C ALA A 231 -9.26 -22.38 6.98
N ALA A 232 -9.60 -21.47 7.91
CA ALA A 232 -10.96 -21.35 8.44
C ALA A 232 -11.96 -20.95 7.35
N VAL A 233 -11.61 -19.98 6.50
CA VAL A 233 -12.45 -19.53 5.38
C VAL A 233 -12.65 -20.64 4.35
N GLU A 234 -11.60 -21.38 3.98
CA GLU A 234 -11.72 -22.49 3.04
C GLU A 234 -12.61 -23.62 3.59
N ARG A 235 -12.56 -23.87 4.90
CA ARG A 235 -13.42 -24.89 5.52
C ARG A 235 -14.89 -24.54 5.48
N VAL A 236 -15.24 -23.26 5.62
CA VAL A 236 -16.63 -22.79 5.57
C VAL A 236 -17.09 -22.38 4.17
N ARG A 237 -16.23 -22.54 3.17
CA ARG A 237 -16.52 -22.23 1.78
C ARG A 237 -17.69 -23.09 1.29
N GLY A 238 -18.73 -22.44 0.76
CA GLY A 238 -19.95 -23.12 0.30
C GLY A 238 -20.93 -23.53 1.40
N MET A 239 -20.65 -23.25 2.68
CA MET A 239 -21.65 -23.40 3.74
C MET A 239 -22.70 -22.27 3.66
N GLU A 240 -23.93 -22.57 4.08
CA GLU A 240 -24.95 -21.54 4.31
C GLU A 240 -24.49 -20.57 5.40
N SER A 241 -24.88 -19.30 5.26
CA SER A 241 -24.57 -18.29 6.28
C SER A 241 -25.19 -18.69 7.63
N SER A 242 -24.39 -18.53 8.67
CA SER A 242 -24.79 -18.72 10.06
C SER A 242 -23.93 -17.79 10.90
N GLU A 243 -24.34 -17.54 12.15
CA GLU A 243 -23.57 -16.70 13.08
C GLU A 243 -22.09 -17.08 13.12
N ASN A 244 -21.78 -18.39 13.09
CA ASN A 244 -20.40 -18.87 13.10
C ASN A 244 -19.68 -18.66 11.76
N VAL A 245 -20.35 -18.90 10.63
CA VAL A 245 -19.76 -18.68 9.30
C VAL A 245 -19.53 -17.18 9.06
N ASP A 246 -20.46 -16.34 9.47
CA ASP A 246 -20.35 -14.88 9.39
C ASP A 246 -19.26 -14.36 10.34
N PHE A 247 -19.14 -14.93 11.54
CA PHE A 247 -18.03 -14.64 12.46
C PHE A 247 -16.68 -15.02 11.85
N ILE A 248 -16.56 -16.22 11.26
CA ILE A 248 -15.32 -16.67 10.61
C ILE A 248 -14.90 -15.71 9.50
N ASN A 249 -15.81 -15.45 8.57
CA ASN A 249 -15.52 -14.60 7.43
C ASN A 249 -15.30 -13.14 7.85
N GLY A 250 -16.05 -12.65 8.85
CA GLY A 250 -15.88 -11.31 9.42
C GLY A 250 -14.54 -11.11 10.12
N THR A 251 -14.12 -12.07 10.94
CA THR A 251 -12.81 -12.03 11.62
C THR A 251 -11.66 -12.18 10.62
N ALA A 252 -11.80 -13.01 9.59
CA ALA A 252 -10.80 -13.08 8.51
C ALA A 252 -10.67 -11.76 7.76
N ASN A 253 -11.79 -11.07 7.50
CA ASN A 253 -11.78 -9.73 6.90
C ASN A 253 -11.12 -8.69 7.81
N GLN A 254 -11.41 -8.72 9.11
CA GLN A 254 -10.74 -7.86 10.10
C GLN A 254 -9.23 -8.09 10.14
N LEU A 255 -8.78 -9.35 10.14
CA LEU A 255 -7.36 -9.68 10.07
C LEU A 255 -6.72 -9.05 8.85
N ARG A 256 -7.38 -9.13 7.70
CA ARG A 256 -6.87 -8.57 6.47
C ARG A 256 -6.67 -7.06 6.55
N LYS A 257 -7.67 -6.32 7.05
CA LYS A 257 -7.54 -4.86 7.29
C LYS A 257 -6.37 -4.56 8.23
N ALA A 258 -6.20 -5.35 9.29
CA ALA A 258 -5.11 -5.19 10.25
C ALA A 258 -3.72 -5.46 9.63
N ILE A 259 -3.62 -6.48 8.76
CA ILE A 259 -2.40 -6.81 8.02
C ILE A 259 -2.03 -5.68 7.08
N ASP A 260 -2.99 -5.12 6.32
CA ASP A 260 -2.72 -4.00 5.41
C ASP A 260 -2.09 -2.81 6.15
N ILE A 261 -2.61 -2.46 7.33
CA ILE A 261 -2.05 -1.39 8.18
C ILE A 261 -0.64 -1.78 8.69
N ALA A 262 -0.47 -3.02 9.13
CA ALA A 262 0.81 -3.50 9.66
C ALA A 262 1.91 -3.58 8.59
N ASP A 263 1.57 -3.93 7.35
CA ASP A 263 2.51 -3.95 6.22
C ASP A 263 2.94 -2.53 5.86
N ARG A 264 2.01 -1.56 5.86
CA ARG A 264 2.33 -0.14 5.66
C ARG A 264 3.34 0.37 6.69
N LEU A 265 3.15 0.04 7.97
CA LEU A 265 4.10 0.38 9.05
C LEU A 265 5.45 -0.32 8.84
N ASN A 266 5.46 -1.60 8.46
CA ASN A 266 6.70 -2.35 8.24
C ASN A 266 7.56 -1.80 7.12
N VAL A 267 6.97 -1.35 6.01
CA VAL A 267 7.75 -0.75 4.93
C VAL A 267 8.44 0.52 5.42
N GLU A 268 7.76 1.36 6.20
CA GLU A 268 8.37 2.57 6.77
C GLU A 268 9.47 2.22 7.77
N MET A 269 9.25 1.22 8.62
CA MET A 269 10.27 0.71 9.55
C MET A 269 11.49 0.17 8.79
N ASN A 270 11.30 -0.56 7.69
CA ASN A 270 12.40 -1.09 6.87
C ASN A 270 13.16 0.01 6.11
N ASN A 271 12.48 1.05 5.64
CA ASN A 271 13.13 2.22 5.06
C ASN A 271 14.01 2.94 6.09
N ILE A 272 13.54 3.08 7.33
CA ILE A 272 14.33 3.61 8.44
C ILE A 272 15.54 2.72 8.71
N LYS A 273 15.38 1.39 8.84
CA LYS A 273 16.52 0.47 9.02
C LYS A 273 17.57 0.68 7.93
N SER A 274 17.13 0.65 6.67
CA SER A 274 18.02 0.80 5.51
C SER A 274 18.77 2.13 5.52
N ALA A 275 18.09 3.24 5.84
CA ALA A 275 18.72 4.55 5.92
C ALA A 275 19.81 4.65 7.00
N PHE A 276 19.66 3.93 8.11
CA PHE A 276 20.67 3.86 9.17
C PHE A 276 21.78 2.86 8.86
N ASP A 277 21.44 1.69 8.33
CA ASP A 277 22.41 0.64 7.97
C ASP A 277 23.35 1.09 6.83
N GLU A 278 22.83 1.91 5.90
CA GLU A 278 23.58 2.52 4.80
C GLU A 278 24.26 3.85 5.17
N ASP A 279 24.11 4.30 6.41
CA ASP A 279 24.61 5.59 6.92
C ASP A 279 24.28 6.79 6.00
N LEU A 280 23.02 6.86 5.57
CA LEU A 280 22.55 7.97 4.73
C LEU A 280 22.59 9.30 5.49
N SER A 281 22.42 10.39 4.76
CA SER A 281 22.48 11.73 5.35
C SER A 281 21.47 11.91 6.49
N ARG A 282 21.81 12.76 7.46
CA ARG A 282 20.92 13.10 8.59
C ARG A 282 19.53 13.52 8.09
N GLU A 283 19.49 14.37 7.08
CA GLU A 283 18.23 14.85 6.50
C GLU A 283 17.40 13.69 5.92
N HIS A 284 18.03 12.73 5.24
CA HIS A 284 17.32 11.55 4.75
C HIS A 284 16.78 10.69 5.90
N LYS A 285 17.58 10.48 6.96
CA LYS A 285 17.15 9.79 8.20
C LYS A 285 15.96 10.50 8.85
N GLU A 286 15.96 11.85 8.91
CA GLU A 286 14.83 12.66 9.41
C GLU A 286 13.57 12.49 8.56
N THR A 287 13.70 12.49 7.24
CA THR A 287 12.58 12.31 6.30
C THR A 287 11.90 10.96 6.47
N VAL A 288 12.65 9.85 6.50
CA VAL A 288 12.06 8.50 6.65
C VAL A 288 11.44 8.30 8.03
N LEU A 289 12.00 8.89 9.10
CA LEU A 289 11.36 8.93 10.43
C LEU A 289 10.05 9.73 10.40
N GLY A 290 10.03 10.84 9.66
CA GLY A 290 8.85 11.67 9.45
C GLY A 290 7.71 10.90 8.79
N TYR A 291 7.99 10.00 7.84
CA TYR A 291 6.98 9.16 7.21
C TYR A 291 6.32 8.18 8.20
N LEU A 292 7.12 7.47 9.01
CA LEU A 292 6.58 6.56 10.03
C LEU A 292 5.74 7.31 11.07
N ASN A 293 6.23 8.45 11.55
CA ASN A 293 5.49 9.29 12.48
C ASN A 293 4.16 9.81 11.88
N GLY A 294 4.19 10.20 10.60
CA GLY A 294 3.01 10.63 9.86
C GLY A 294 1.95 9.53 9.75
N SER A 295 2.36 8.31 9.38
CA SER A 295 1.46 7.16 9.30
C SER A 295 0.89 6.76 10.66
N LEU A 296 1.70 6.74 11.72
CA LEU A 296 1.21 6.48 13.08
C LEU A 296 0.17 7.53 13.51
N SER A 297 0.42 8.81 13.25
CA SER A 297 -0.52 9.88 13.54
C SER A 297 -1.83 9.72 12.75
N GLU A 298 -1.75 9.39 11.47
CA GLU A 298 -2.92 9.15 10.61
C GLU A 298 -3.77 7.98 11.14
N ILE A 299 -3.14 6.87 11.51
CA ILE A 299 -3.84 5.69 12.04
C ILE A 299 -4.55 6.04 13.36
N VAL A 300 -3.83 6.68 14.30
CA VAL A 300 -4.37 7.00 15.64
C VAL A 300 -5.53 8.01 15.60
N HIS A 301 -5.54 8.93 14.61
CA HIS A 301 -6.55 9.99 14.50
C HIS A 301 -7.66 9.69 13.48
N SER A 302 -7.72 8.48 12.91
CA SER A 302 -8.75 8.05 11.97
C SER A 302 -9.51 6.82 12.47
N SER A 303 -10.45 6.31 11.66
CA SER A 303 -11.15 5.05 11.94
C SER A 303 -10.21 3.84 11.98
N LEU A 304 -9.05 3.94 11.32
CA LEU A 304 -8.04 2.86 11.21
C LEU A 304 -7.51 2.39 12.56
N LYS A 305 -7.57 3.24 13.60
CA LYS A 305 -7.19 2.86 14.97
C LYS A 305 -7.94 1.62 15.47
N ASN A 306 -9.17 1.40 15.00
CA ASN A 306 -9.98 0.26 15.42
C ASN A 306 -9.68 -1.01 14.60
N ASP A 307 -8.97 -0.87 13.49
CA ASP A 307 -8.65 -1.96 12.57
C ASP A 307 -7.27 -2.59 12.85
N ILE A 308 -6.50 -2.04 13.80
CA ILE A 308 -5.22 -2.59 14.23
C ILE A 308 -5.07 -2.54 15.75
N ASN A 309 -4.43 -3.55 16.33
CA ASN A 309 -4.29 -3.59 17.78
C ASN A 309 -3.21 -2.67 18.35
N LYS A 310 -3.35 -2.45 19.65
CA LYS A 310 -2.43 -1.64 20.44
C LYS A 310 -1.02 -2.22 20.48
N ALA A 311 -0.87 -3.56 20.44
CA ALA A 311 0.45 -4.19 20.47
C ALA A 311 1.28 -3.78 19.25
N SER A 312 0.67 -3.83 18.06
CA SER A 312 1.28 -3.43 16.78
C SER A 312 1.62 -1.95 16.74
N LEU A 313 0.68 -1.09 17.17
CA LEU A 313 0.93 0.36 17.26
C LEU A 313 2.06 0.70 18.24
N ASN A 314 2.10 0.04 19.39
CA ASN A 314 3.18 0.23 20.37
C ASN A 314 4.53 -0.25 19.81
N ALA A 315 4.56 -1.37 19.09
CA ALA A 315 5.79 -1.87 18.48
C ALA A 315 6.36 -0.87 17.47
N ALA A 316 5.53 -0.38 16.54
CA ALA A 316 5.92 0.64 15.58
C ALA A 316 6.34 1.97 16.24
N ASN A 317 5.63 2.40 17.30
CA ASN A 317 5.99 3.63 18.02
C ASN A 317 7.29 3.48 18.82
N ASN A 318 7.53 2.34 19.46
CA ASN A 318 8.79 2.05 20.15
C ASN A 318 9.96 2.03 19.15
N PHE A 319 9.76 1.44 17.97
CA PHE A 319 10.73 1.45 16.89
C PHE A 319 11.04 2.88 16.43
N LEU A 320 10.03 3.72 16.21
CA LEU A 320 10.20 5.13 15.86
C LEU A 320 11.06 5.87 16.92
N HIS A 321 10.74 5.68 18.21
CA HIS A 321 11.50 6.29 19.29
C HIS A 321 12.95 5.80 19.37
N GLU A 322 13.19 4.50 19.15
CA GLU A 322 14.54 3.94 19.13
C GLU A 322 15.42 4.65 18.09
N TYR A 323 14.94 4.75 16.85
CA TYR A 323 15.72 5.34 15.75
C TYR A 323 15.81 6.86 15.84
N ALA A 324 14.78 7.54 16.35
CA ALA A 324 14.87 8.97 16.65
C ALA A 324 15.94 9.26 17.71
N ASN A 325 16.04 8.43 18.75
CA ASN A 325 17.10 8.55 19.76
C ASN A 325 18.49 8.26 19.18
N LYS A 326 18.62 7.25 18.30
CA LYS A 326 19.87 6.97 17.57
C LYS A 326 20.32 8.20 16.78
N LEU A 327 19.44 8.81 15.99
CA LEU A 327 19.75 10.02 15.22
C LEU A 327 20.18 11.19 16.11
N ALA A 328 19.49 11.38 17.24
CA ALA A 328 19.82 12.43 18.20
C ALA A 328 21.22 12.24 18.82
N SER A 329 21.68 10.99 18.96
CA SER A 329 23.01 10.66 19.49
C SER A 329 24.15 10.81 18.48
N GLU A 330 23.87 11.03 17.19
CA GLU A 330 24.86 11.38 16.17
C GLU A 330 25.34 12.85 16.26
N MET A 331 24.81 13.63 17.22
CA MET A 331 25.18 15.04 17.51
C MET A 331 26.36 15.17 18.48
#